data_AF-A0A972PE04-F1
#
_entry.id   AF-A0A972PE04-F1
#
_cell.length_a   1.000
_cell.length_b   1.000
_cell.length_c   1.000
_cell.angle_alpha   90.00
_cell.angle_beta   90.00
_cell.angle_gamma   90.00
#
_symmetry.space_group_name_H-M   'P 1'
#
loop_
_entity.id
_entity.type
_entity.pdbx_description
1 polymer ?
#
loop_
_entity_poly.entity_id
_entity_poly.type
_entity_poly.pdbx_seq_one_letter_code
_entity_poly.pdbx_strand_id
1 'polypeptide(L)' 'MGDILLDFRPKVGPDDVQTLLAALPEIGKDDHLTIVVECTDAHQADRLLAILEEHGFDYQPRGGHEGEYSIIAKRCDR' A
#
# COMPACT_ATOMS: atom_id res chain seq x y z
N MET A 1 -8.19 2.74 14.88
CA MET A 1 -9.06 2.00 13.95
C MET A 1 -9.67 2.92 12.90
N GLY A 2 -8.83 3.40 11.99
CA GLY A 2 -9.21 3.67 10.61
C GLY A 2 -8.58 2.61 9.72
N ASP A 3 -9.36 2.09 8.80
CA ASP A 3 -8.88 1.28 7.69
C ASP A 3 -8.85 2.19 6.47
N ILE A 4 -7.63 2.46 5.97
CA ILE A 4 -7.42 3.30 4.80
C ILE A 4 -7.30 2.35 3.61
N LEU A 5 -8.29 2.38 2.72
CA LEU A 5 -8.26 1.62 1.48
C LEU A 5 -7.86 2.54 0.34
N LEU A 6 -6.70 2.28 -0.27
CA LEU A 6 -6.27 2.92 -1.51
C LEU A 6 -6.42 1.92 -2.65
N ASP A 7 -7.39 2.18 -3.52
CA ASP A 7 -7.55 1.43 -4.77
C ASP A 7 -6.80 2.17 -5.88
N PHE A 8 -5.74 1.54 -6.40
CA PHE A 8 -4.93 2.07 -7.49
C PHE A 8 -5.16 1.30 -8.80
N ARG A 9 -6.35 0.69 -8.95
CA ARG A 9 -6.71 0.00 -10.19
C ARG A 9 -7.27 0.99 -11.22
N PRO A 10 -7.06 0.73 -12.53
CA PRO A 10 -6.34 -0.40 -13.10
C PRO A 10 -4.81 -0.21 -13.18
N LYS A 11 -4.29 0.99 -12.93
CA LYS A 11 -2.85 1.30 -13.08
C LYS A 11 -2.38 2.26 -12.02
N VAL A 12 -1.26 1.94 -11.37
CA VAL A 12 -0.58 2.84 -10.42
C VAL A 12 0.10 3.96 -11.19
N GLY A 13 -0.40 5.18 -10.99
CA GLY A 13 0.18 6.41 -11.52
C GLY A 13 1.12 7.11 -10.53
N PRO A 14 1.79 8.18 -10.98
CA PRO A 14 2.60 9.01 -10.10
C PRO A 14 1.79 9.78 -9.05
N ASP A 15 0.50 10.03 -9.31
CA ASP A 15 -0.41 10.73 -8.38
C ASP A 15 -0.80 9.83 -7.19
N ASP A 16 -0.95 8.53 -7.44
CA ASP A 16 -1.24 7.50 -6.45
C ASP A 16 -0.12 7.38 -5.41
N VAL A 17 1.14 7.47 -5.87
CA VAL A 17 2.31 7.49 -4.97
C VAL A 17 2.30 8.73 -4.07
N GLN A 18 1.91 9.89 -4.60
CA GLN A 18 1.79 11.10 -3.78
C GLN A 18 0.67 10.99 -2.77
N THR A 19 -0.45 10.39 -3.15
CA THR A 19 -1.58 10.10 -2.23
C THR A 19 -1.16 9.13 -1.14
N LEU A 20 -0.40 8.08 -1.46
CA LEU A 20 0.18 7.18 -0.48
C LEU A 20 1.07 7.96 0.50
N LEU A 21 2.03 8.74 -0.01
CA LEU A 21 2.95 9.53 0.81
C LEU A 21 2.23 10.53 1.71
N ALA A 22 1.15 11.15 1.23
CA ALA A 22 0.31 12.06 2.01
C ALA A 22 -0.53 11.31 3.07
N ALA A 23 -0.93 10.06 2.78
CA ALA A 23 -1.66 9.22 3.72
C ALA A 23 -0.76 8.63 4.82
N LEU A 24 0.51 8.27 4.52
CA LEU A 24 1.47 7.72 5.50
C LEU A 24 1.50 8.43 6.87
N PRO A 25 1.59 9.78 6.95
CA PRO A 25 1.57 10.49 8.24
C PRO A 25 0.20 10.45 8.94
N GLU A 26 -0.90 10.33 8.19
CA GLU A 26 -2.26 10.19 8.72
C GLU A 26 -2.49 8.78 9.30
N ILE A 27 -1.70 7.79 8.86
CA ILE A 27 -1.81 6.41 9.35
C ILE A 27 -1.26 6.32 10.77
N GLY A 28 -2.20 6.18 11.71
CA GLY A 28 -1.95 5.91 13.10
C GLY A 28 -1.29 4.55 13.33
N LYS A 29 -0.83 4.36 14.57
CA LYS A 29 -0.17 3.13 15.03
C LYS A 29 -1.09 1.89 15.03
N ASP A 30 -2.40 2.13 14.97
CA ASP A 30 -3.47 1.13 14.99
C ASP A 30 -4.24 1.11 13.66
N ASP A 31 -3.77 1.85 12.66
CA ASP A 31 -4.41 1.95 11.36
C ASP A 31 -3.78 0.98 10.37
N HIS A 32 -4.64 0.43 9.51
CA HIS A 32 -4.23 -0.47 8.44
C HIS A 32 -4.43 0.21 7.10
N LEU A 33 -3.40 0.17 6.27
CA LEU A 33 -3.43 0.59 4.89
C LEU A 33 -3.64 -0.63 4.01
N THR A 34 -4.73 -0.69 3.28
CA THR A 34 -4.94 -1.71 2.26
C THR A 34 -4.78 -1.07 0.89
N ILE A 35 -3.82 -1.55 0.13
CA ILE A 35 -3.52 -1.07 -1.21
C ILE A 35 -3.95 -2.14 -2.20
N VAL A 36 -4.86 -1.82 -3.11
CA VAL A 36 -5.31 -2.76 -4.15
C VAL A 36 -4.66 -2.35 -5.47
N VAL A 37 -3.89 -3.27 -6.07
CA VAL A 37 -3.22 -3.08 -7.35
C VAL A 37 -3.55 -4.23 -8.29
N GLU A 38 -3.49 -3.98 -9.59
CA GLU A 38 -3.65 -5.02 -10.59
C GLU A 38 -2.35 -5.83 -10.73
N CYS A 39 -2.44 -7.13 -11.03
CA CYS A 39 -1.26 -8.00 -11.18
C CYS A 39 -0.25 -7.51 -12.24
N THR A 40 -0.72 -6.74 -13.21
CA THR A 40 0.10 -6.10 -14.26
C THR A 40 1.08 -5.06 -13.70
N ASP A 41 0.74 -4.45 -12.56
CA ASP A 41 1.48 -3.36 -11.90
C ASP A 41 2.35 -3.83 -10.72
N ALA A 42 2.64 -5.14 -10.63
CA ALA A 42 3.56 -5.70 -9.64
C ALA A 42 4.93 -4.96 -9.59
N HIS A 43 5.35 -4.36 -10.70
CA HIS A 43 6.56 -3.54 -10.75
C HIS A 43 6.42 -2.18 -10.03
N GLN A 44 5.24 -1.55 -10.07
CA GLN A 44 4.97 -0.33 -9.28
C GLN A 44 4.79 -0.66 -7.81
N ALA A 45 4.24 -1.84 -7.50
CA ALA A 45 4.13 -2.34 -6.14
C ALA A 45 5.49 -2.39 -5.44
N ASP A 46 6.56 -2.79 -6.13
CA ASP A 46 7.93 -2.82 -5.58
C ASP A 46 8.38 -1.46 -5.02
N ARG A 47 8.08 -0.36 -5.72
CA ARG A 47 8.36 1.00 -5.22
C ARG A 47 7.54 1.36 -4.00
N LEU A 48 6.25 1.00 -3.98
CA LEU A 48 5.38 1.24 -2.83
C LEU A 48 5.91 0.49 -1.60
N LEU A 49 6.32 -0.76 -1.77
CA LEU A 49 6.90 -1.59 -0.72
C LEU A 49 8.20 -0.97 -0.17
N ALA A 50 9.09 -0.48 -1.04
CA ALA A 50 10.30 0.22 -0.62
C ALA A 50 10.00 1.47 0.21
N ILE A 51 9.04 2.30 -0.21
CA ILE A 51 8.62 3.50 0.55
C ILE A 51 8.05 3.10 1.91
N LEU A 52 7.21 2.08 1.96
CA LEU A 52 6.65 1.57 3.21
C LEU A 52 7.77 1.12 4.17
N GLU A 53 8.73 0.35 3.66
CA GLU A 53 9.87 -0.13 4.45
C GLU A 53 10.75 1.01 4.97
N GLU A 54 11.07 2.00 4.13
CA GLU A 54 11.85 3.19 4.53
C GLU A 54 11.14 4.02 5.61
N HIS A 55 9.81 4.05 5.60
CA HIS A 55 9.00 4.73 6.61
C HIS A 55 8.69 3.87 7.85
N GLY A 56 9.21 2.63 7.94
CA GLY A 56 8.99 1.74 9.06
C GLY A 56 7.60 1.09 9.09
N PHE A 57 6.98 0.92 7.93
CA PHE A 57 5.73 0.17 7.80
C PHE A 57 6.02 -1.30 7.49
N ASP A 58 5.36 -2.18 8.23
CA ASP A 58 5.27 -3.60 7.90
C ASP A 58 4.28 -3.77 6.76
N TYR A 59 4.63 -4.54 5.75
CA TYR A 59 3.74 -4.86 4.63
C TYR A 59 3.53 -6.37 4.50
N GLN A 60 2.31 -6.74 4.11
CA GLN A 60 1.92 -8.12 3.85
C GLN A 60 1.22 -8.19 2.49
N PRO A 61 1.90 -8.70 1.45
CA PRO A 61 1.28 -8.92 0.17
C PRO A 61 0.32 -10.12 0.25
N ARG A 62 -0.92 -9.89 -0.18
CA ARG A 62 -1.96 -10.89 -0.42
C ARG A 62 -2.20 -10.98 -1.93
N GLY A 63 -1.73 -12.07 -2.54
CA GLY A 63 -2.12 -12.41 -3.91
C GLY A 63 -3.53 -13.01 -3.92
N GLY A 64 -4.44 -12.43 -4.69
CA GLY A 64 -5.75 -12.99 -5.02
C GLY A 64 -5.63 -13.99 -6.18
N HIS A 65 -6.44 -15.04 -6.13
CA HIS A 65 -6.41 -16.16 -7.08
C HIS A 65 -6.79 -15.78 -8.53
N GLU A 66 -7.38 -14.59 -8.75
CA GLU A 66 -7.96 -14.15 -10.02
C GLU A 66 -7.30 -12.88 -10.61
N GLY A 67 -6.05 -12.58 -10.24
CA GLY A 67 -5.29 -11.46 -10.82
C GLY A 67 -5.44 -10.12 -10.07
N GLU A 68 -6.13 -10.12 -8.94
CA GLU A 68 -6.14 -9.03 -7.99
C GLU A 68 -4.98 -9.18 -7.00
N TYR A 69 -4.18 -8.13 -6.83
CA TYR A 69 -3.09 -8.11 -5.87
C TYR A 69 -3.39 -7.06 -4.81
N SER A 70 -3.31 -7.42 -3.54
CA SER A 70 -3.58 -6.49 -2.45
C SER A 70 -2.41 -6.49 -1.48
N ILE A 71 -1.97 -5.33 -1.05
CA ILE A 71 -0.89 -5.17 -0.08
C ILE A 71 -1.50 -4.56 1.17
N ILE A 72 -1.37 -5.24 2.29
CA ILE A 72 -1.81 -4.73 3.58
C ILE A 72 -0.57 -4.20 4.28
N ALA A 73 -0.47 -2.89 4.44
CA ALA A 73 0.57 -2.25 5.22
C ALA A 73 0.05 -1.78 6.58
N LYS A 74 0.89 -1.85 7.59
CA LYS A 74 0.63 -1.42 8.96
C LYS A 74 1.84 -0.69 9.50
N ARG A 75 1.62 0.31 10.35
CA ARG A 75 2.73 1.05 10.96
C ARG A 75 3.44 0.17 11.99
N CYS A 76 4.72 -0.15 11.78
CA CYS A 76 5.52 -0.84 12.79
C CYS A 76 6.15 0.22 13.67
N ASP A 77 5.61 0.39 14.87
CA ASP A 77 6.28 1.18 15.89
C ASP A 77 7.45 0.36 16.43
N ARG A 78 8.66 0.68 15.97
CA ARG A 78 9.91 0.16 16.51
C ARG A 78 10.67 1.26 17.23
#